data_AF-A0A355U466-F1
#
_entry.id   AF-A0A355U466-F1
#
_cell.length_a   1.000
_cell.length_b   1.000
_cell.length_c   1.000
_cell.angle_alpha   90.00
_cell.angle_beta   90.00
_cell.angle_gamma   90.00
#
_symmetry.space_group_name_H-M   'P 1'
#
loop_
_entity.id
_entity.type
_entity.pdbx_description
1 polymer ?
#
loop_
_entity_poly.entity_id
_entity_poly.type
_entity_poly.pdbx_seq_one_letter_code
_entity_poly.pdbx_strand_id
1 'polypeptide(L)'
;MKIKDGFVLRSIGDNHMVVGEGLAQINFNKIVSMNSTAAYLWNKLQGKDFSKEDACSLLLEAYDVDEKTAAADASALVDKWIESGLVEE
;
A
#
# COMPACT_ATOMS: atom_id res chain seq x y z
N MET A 1 -12.37 -1.18 2.06
CA MET A 1 -11.13 -1.97 2.20
C MET A 1 -10.17 -1.24 3.11
N LYS A 2 -9.38 -1.97 3.89
CA LYS A 2 -8.45 -1.44 4.88
C LYS A 2 -7.15 -2.24 4.88
N ILE A 3 -6.01 -1.58 5.11
CA ILE A 3 -4.73 -2.27 5.34
C ILE A 3 -4.85 -3.08 6.64
N LYS A 4 -4.49 -4.36 6.59
CA LYS A 4 -4.56 -5.25 7.74
C LYS A 4 -3.65 -4.77 8.87
N ASP A 5 -4.15 -4.89 10.09
CA ASP A 5 -3.36 -4.66 11.29
C ASP A 5 -2.23 -5.70 11.42
N GLY A 6 -1.08 -5.26 11.96
CA GLY A 6 0.11 -6.10 12.06
C GLY A 6 1.06 -6.03 10.87
N PHE A 7 0.83 -5.16 9.88
CA PHE A 7 1.83 -4.82 8.87
C PHE A 7 2.48 -3.47 9.15
N VAL A 8 3.80 -3.46 9.25
CA VAL A 8 4.60 -2.28 9.55
C VAL A 8 5.48 -1.95 8.35
N LEU A 9 5.40 -0.69 7.90
CA LEU A 9 6.32 -0.16 6.91
C LEU A 9 7.64 0.21 7.61
N ARG A 10 8.73 -0.46 7.24
CA ARG A 10 10.09 -0.11 7.65
C ARG A 10 10.86 0.46 6.47
N SER A 11 11.61 1.52 6.71
CA SER A 11 12.51 2.11 5.72
C SER A 11 13.95 1.76 6.08
N ILE A 12 14.69 1.16 5.15
CA ILE A 12 16.10 0.79 5.30
C ILE A 12 16.87 1.45 4.17
N GLY A 13 17.53 2.57 4.45
CA GLY A 13 18.13 3.43 3.43
C GLY A 13 17.05 4.01 2.52
N ASP A 14 17.25 3.94 1.20
CA ASP A 14 16.29 4.37 0.17
C ASP A 14 15.18 3.33 -0.12
N ASN A 15 15.21 2.17 0.54
CA ASN A 15 14.24 1.11 0.32
C ASN A 15 13.14 1.13 1.39
N HIS A 16 11.89 0.97 0.94
CA HIS A 16 10.74 0.79 1.81
C HIS A 16 10.28 -0.67 1.78
N MET A 17 10.05 -1.27 2.93
CA MET A 17 9.63 -2.67 3.06
C MET A 17 8.46 -2.78 4.02
N VAL A 18 7.42 -3.50 3.63
CA VAL A 18 6.34 -3.89 4.54
C VAL A 18 6.66 -5.26 5.14
N VAL A 19 6.66 -5.30 6.47
CA VAL A 19 6.93 -6.50 7.28
C VAL A 19 5.71 -6.78 8.15
N GLY A 20 5.27 -8.03 8.20
CA GLY A 20 4.27 -8.46 9.17
C GLY A 20 4.88 -8.64 10.56
N GLU A 21 4.45 -7.87 11.55
CA GLU A 21 4.78 -8.01 12.97
C GLU A 21 3.49 -8.30 13.76
N GLY A 22 3.33 -9.49 14.36
CA GLY A 22 2.14 -9.82 15.17
C GLY A 22 2.01 -11.30 15.58
N LEU A 23 1.14 -11.60 16.56
CA LEU A 23 0.87 -12.96 17.07
C LEU A 23 -0.28 -13.69 16.35
N ALA A 24 -1.04 -12.98 15.51
CA ALA A 24 -2.09 -13.58 14.70
C ALA A 24 -1.46 -14.21 13.46
N GLN A 25 -1.64 -15.52 13.27
CA GLN A 25 -1.02 -16.40 12.26
C GLN A 25 -1.15 -15.95 10.79
N ILE A 26 -0.61 -14.79 10.41
CA ILE A 26 -0.41 -14.36 9.03
C ILE A 26 0.94 -14.95 8.61
N ASN A 27 1.04 -15.59 7.45
CA ASN A 27 2.30 -16.17 6.98
C ASN A 27 3.42 -15.10 6.92
N PHE A 28 4.23 -15.04 7.98
CA PHE A 28 5.22 -14.00 8.31
C PHE A 28 6.46 -13.95 7.40
N ASN A 29 6.43 -14.66 6.26
CA ASN A 29 7.52 -14.70 5.30
C ASN A 29 7.29 -13.79 4.08
N LYS A 30 6.23 -12.98 4.08
CA LYS A 30 5.94 -12.03 2.99
C LYS A 30 6.57 -10.68 3.29
N ILE A 31 7.83 -10.53 2.89
CA ILE A 31 8.46 -9.22 2.75
C ILE A 31 7.99 -8.63 1.42
N VAL A 32 7.31 -7.49 1.46
CA VAL A 32 6.91 -6.77 0.24
C VAL A 32 7.75 -5.51 0.13
N SER A 33 8.66 -5.48 -0.85
CA SER A 33 9.41 -4.28 -1.18
C SER A 33 8.50 -3.29 -1.89
N MET A 34 8.53 -2.05 -1.43
CA MET A 34 7.77 -0.94 -1.97
C MET A 34 8.71 0.08 -2.59
N ASN A 35 8.32 0.60 -3.75
CA ASN A 35 8.91 1.82 -4.25
C ASN A 35 8.37 3.03 -3.47
N SER A 36 8.97 4.20 -3.67
CA SER A 36 8.61 5.43 -2.95
C SER A 36 7.13 5.81 -3.12
N THR A 37 6.55 5.57 -4.30
CA THR A 37 5.13 5.82 -4.58
C THR A 37 4.20 4.91 -3.78
N ALA A 38 4.49 3.61 -3.71
CA ALA A 38 3.72 2.66 -2.92
C ALA A 38 3.86 2.94 -1.41
N ALA A 39 5.06 3.30 -0.95
CA ALA A 39 5.30 3.68 0.44
C ALA A 39 4.55 4.96 0.84
N TYR A 40 4.47 5.93 -0.08
CA TYR A 40 3.67 7.15 0.11
C TYR A 40 2.19 6.81 0.31
N LEU A 41 1.61 6.02 -0.60
CA LEU A 41 0.22 5.59 -0.50
C LEU A 41 -0.02 4.79 0.79
N TRP A 42 0.86 3.85 1.11
CA TRP A 42 0.75 3.05 2.34
C TRP A 42 0.68 3.93 3.59
N ASN A 43 1.60 4.89 3.75
CA ASN A 43 1.59 5.81 4.89
C ASN A 43 0.31 6.65 4.94
N LYS A 44 -0.19 7.08 3.78
CA LYS A 44 -1.40 7.90 3.71
C LYS A 44 -2.66 7.10 4.01
N LEU A 45 -2.70 5.80 3.68
CA LEU A 45 -3.87 4.93 3.77
C LEU A 45 -3.89 4.05 5.04
N GLN A 46 -2.74 3.84 5.68
CA GLN A 46 -2.65 3.06 6.90
C GLN A 46 -3.54 3.65 8.01
N GLY A 47 -4.28 2.77 8.71
CA GLY A 47 -5.13 3.16 9.83
C GLY A 47 -6.50 3.73 9.44
N LYS A 48 -6.87 3.72 8.15
CA LYS A 48 -8.21 4.11 7.69
C LYS A 48 -8.70 3.23 6.55
N ASP A 49 -10.02 3.26 6.35
CA ASP A 49 -10.67 2.69 5.18
C ASP A 49 -10.39 3.54 3.94
N PHE A 50 -10.24 2.88 2.81
CA PHE A 50 -9.98 3.54 1.53
C PHE A 50 -10.60 2.77 0.37
N SER A 51 -10.64 3.45 -0.78
CA SER A 51 -11.05 2.93 -2.08
C SER A 51 -9.90 3.06 -3.10
N LYS A 52 -10.05 2.44 -4.27
CA LYS A 52 -9.12 2.65 -5.39
C LYS A 52 -9.10 4.12 -5.84
N GLU A 53 -10.23 4.82 -5.72
CA GLU A 53 -10.38 6.23 -6.04
C GLU A 53 -9.62 7.13 -5.05
N ASP A 54 -9.60 6.78 -3.76
CA ASP A 54 -8.77 7.48 -2.76
C ASP A 54 -7.28 7.34 -3.07
N ALA A 55 -6.83 6.15 -3.45
CA ALA A 55 -5.44 5.92 -3.86
C ALA A 55 -5.09 6.70 -5.13
N CYS A 56 -5.99 6.76 -6.12
CA CYS A 56 -5.83 7.57 -7.33
C CYS A 56 -5.71 9.07 -6.98
N SER A 57 -6.62 9.58 -6.16
CA SER A 57 -6.63 10.99 -5.74
C SER A 57 -5.34 11.38 -5.03
N LEU A 58 -4.81 10.50 -4.17
CA LEU A 58 -3.52 10.70 -3.50
C LEU A 58 -2.34 10.76 -4.47
N LEU A 59 -2.39 9.99 -5.58
CA LEU A 59 -1.35 10.05 -6.61
C LEU A 59 -1.43 11.35 -7.41
N LEU A 60 -2.64 11.81 -7.75
CA LEU A 60 -2.85 13.09 -8.45
C LEU A 60 -2.45 14.29 -7.60
N GLU A 61 -2.61 14.21 -6.27
CA GLU A 61 -2.17 15.26 -5.35
C GLU A 61 -0.65 15.29 -5.18
N ALA A 62 0.00 14.11 -5.17
CA ALA A 62 1.43 13.99 -4.91
C ALA A 62 2.31 14.09 -6.16
N TYR A 63 1.77 13.79 -7.33
CA TYR A 63 2.49 13.71 -8.59
C TYR A 63 1.72 14.42 -9.71
N ASP A 64 2.45 15.10 -10.58
CA ASP A 64 1.89 15.72 -11.79
C ASP A 64 1.72 14.64 -12.87
N VAL A 65 0.64 13.87 -12.75
CA VAL A 65 0.28 12.77 -13.67
C VAL A 65 -1.18 12.91 -14.12
N ASP A 66 -1.53 12.31 -15.26
CA ASP A 66 -2.92 12.27 -15.74
C ASP A 66 -3.78 11.32 -14.90
N GLU A 67 -5.06 11.63 -14.77
CA GLU A 67 -6.06 10.82 -14.04
C GLU A 67 -6.08 9.37 -14.51
N LYS A 68 -5.96 9.11 -15.82
CA LYS A 68 -5.94 7.73 -16.33
C LYS A 68 -4.72 6.95 -15.85
N THR A 69 -3.55 7.60 -15.82
CA THR A 69 -2.31 6.98 -15.35
C THR A 69 -2.39 6.72 -13.86
N ALA A 70 -2.79 7.71 -13.07
CA ALA A 70 -2.98 7.57 -11.63
C ALA A 70 -3.99 6.46 -11.28
N ALA A 71 -5.11 6.39 -12.00
CA ALA A 71 -6.13 5.37 -11.76
C ALA A 71 -5.61 3.96 -12.11
N ALA A 72 -4.90 3.81 -13.22
CA ALA A 72 -4.31 2.55 -13.63
C ALA A 72 -3.26 2.05 -12.62
N ASP A 73 -2.34 2.94 -12.21
CA ASP A 73 -1.29 2.61 -11.24
C ASP A 73 -1.87 2.34 -9.84
N ALA A 74 -2.82 3.16 -9.37
CA ALA A 74 -3.50 2.95 -8.10
C ALA A 74 -4.25 1.62 -8.08
N SER A 75 -5.01 1.31 -9.14
CA SER A 75 -5.70 0.02 -9.22
C SER A 75 -4.70 -1.13 -9.19
N ALA A 76 -3.69 -1.11 -10.07
CA ALA A 76 -2.69 -2.18 -10.14
C ALA A 76 -1.94 -2.39 -8.82
N LEU A 77 -1.69 -1.32 -8.06
CA LEU A 77 -1.06 -1.40 -6.76
C LEU A 77 -2.00 -2.01 -5.71
N VAL A 78 -3.24 -1.54 -5.65
CA VAL A 78 -4.24 -2.03 -4.69
C VAL A 78 -4.57 -3.50 -4.97
N ASP A 79 -4.70 -3.90 -6.24
CA ASP A 79 -4.90 -5.29 -6.64
C ASP A 79 -3.74 -6.17 -6.14
N LYS A 80 -2.48 -5.74 -6.31
CA LYS A 80 -1.32 -6.45 -5.75
C LYS A 80 -1.36 -6.56 -4.23
N TRP A 81 -1.85 -5.55 -3.52
CA TRP A 81 -2.00 -5.59 -2.07
C TRP A 81 -3.07 -6.60 -1.63
N ILE A 82 -4.17 -6.68 -2.37
CA ILE A 82 -5.24 -7.67 -2.16
C ILE A 82 -4.69 -9.09 -2.42
N GLU A 83 -4.05 -9.33 -3.56
CA GLU A 83 -3.42 -10.62 -3.91
C GLU A 83 -2.34 -11.05 -2.90
N SER A 84 -1.59 -10.08 -2.38
CA SER A 84 -0.56 -10.33 -1.36
C SER A 84 -1.18 -10.63 0.02
N GLY A 85 -2.44 -10.27 0.23
CA GLY A 85 -3.17 -10.42 1.49
C GLY A 85 -2.88 -9.32 2.50
N LEU A 86 -2.38 -8.15 2.04
CA LEU A 86 -2.06 -6.97 2.86
C LEU A 86 -3.29 -6.13 3.21
N VAL A 87 -4.34 -6.23 2.39
CA VAL A 87 -5.60 -5.50 2.54
C VAL A 87 -6.72 -6.49 2.85
N GLU A 88 -7.64 -6.10 3.72
CA GLU A 88 -8.91 -6.77 3.98
C GLU A 88 -10.07 -5.92 3.45
N GLU A 89 -11.15 -6.59 3.03
CA GLU A 89 -12.38 -5.93 2.59
C GLU A 89 -13.24 -5.46 3.76
#